data_AF-A0A1F4DHH7-F1
#
_entry.id   AF-A0A1F4DHH7-F1
#
_cell.length_a   1.000
_cell.length_b   1.000
_cell.length_c   1.000
_cell.angle_alpha   90.00
_cell.angle_beta   90.00
_cell.angle_gamma   90.00
#
_symmetry.space_group_name_H-M   'P 1'
#
loop_
_entity.id
_entity.type
_entity.pdbx_description
1 polymer ?
#
loop_
_entity_poly.entity_id
_entity_poly.type
_entity_poly.pdbx_seq_one_letter_code
_entity_poly.pdbx_strand_id
1 'polypeptide(L)'
;MSAEISPYDGGCTCRFVRYRLTSKPLFVHCCHCRWCQREGGTSFALNALIEADRVLLLQGRVDVIDTPSNSGKGQKISRCTNCHIAVWSNYGGAGDAVRFVRVGTLDEPDRLPPDIHIYTASKQPWVIIPPGAPAVAEYYRASEMWPKESLERRAAIVGREKTNSTRSA
;
A
#
# COMPACT_ATOMS: atom_id res chain seq x y z
N MET A 1 -1.41 -26.37 14.41
CA MET A 1 -1.24 -26.42 12.94
C MET A 1 -1.31 -24.99 12.44
N SER A 2 -0.16 -24.34 12.30
CA SER A 2 -0.03 -22.98 11.75
C SER A 2 -0.50 -23.04 10.30
N ALA A 3 -1.58 -22.34 9.97
CA ALA A 3 -2.01 -22.23 8.58
C ALA A 3 -0.86 -21.62 7.78
N GLU A 4 -0.27 -22.39 6.85
CA GLU A 4 0.71 -21.86 5.93
C GLU A 4 0.06 -20.73 5.13
N ILE A 5 0.53 -19.51 5.36
CA ILE A 5 0.06 -18.34 4.63
C ILE A 5 0.62 -18.49 3.22
N SER A 6 -0.24 -18.94 2.29
CA SER A 6 0.11 -18.94 0.87
C SER A 6 0.50 -17.50 0.47
N PRO A 7 1.70 -17.29 -0.11
CA PRO A 7 2.18 -15.97 -0.48
C PRO A 7 1.22 -15.26 -1.45
N TYR A 8 1.26 -13.93 -1.46
CA TYR A 8 0.43 -13.14 -2.39
C TYR A 8 1.29 -12.77 -3.59
N ASP A 9 1.07 -13.45 -4.72
CA ASP A 9 1.74 -13.14 -5.98
C ASP A 9 0.98 -12.06 -6.76
N GLY A 10 1.73 -11.27 -7.52
CA GLY A 10 1.19 -10.20 -8.32
C GLY A 10 2.14 -9.75 -9.41
N GLY A 11 1.68 -8.81 -10.21
CA GLY A 11 2.47 -8.23 -11.28
C GLY A 11 1.71 -7.15 -12.05
N CYS A 12 2.43 -6.48 -12.94
CA CYS A 12 1.80 -5.52 -13.83
C CYS A 12 0.94 -6.21 -14.91
N THR A 13 0.10 -5.43 -15.60
CA THR A 13 -0.81 -5.94 -16.65
C THR A 13 -0.09 -6.69 -17.77
N CYS A 14 1.08 -6.21 -18.23
CA CYS A 14 1.85 -6.89 -19.29
C CYS A 14 2.66 -8.09 -18.79
N ARG A 15 2.56 -8.43 -17.50
CA ARG A 15 3.25 -9.56 -16.84
C ARG A 15 4.78 -9.52 -16.86
N PHE A 16 5.40 -8.46 -17.38
CA PHE A 16 6.85 -8.28 -17.35
C PHE A 16 7.39 -8.19 -15.91
N VAL A 17 6.70 -7.40 -15.06
CA VAL A 17 7.00 -7.31 -13.62
C VAL A 17 6.17 -8.35 -12.88
N ARG A 18 6.86 -9.20 -12.11
CA ARG A 18 6.26 -10.15 -11.18
C ARG A 18 6.84 -9.95 -9.80
N TYR A 19 6.00 -9.95 -8.78
CA TYR A 19 6.40 -9.77 -7.38
C TYR A 19 5.63 -10.69 -6.46
N ARG A 20 6.13 -10.84 -5.23
CA ARG A 20 5.54 -11.64 -4.15
C ARG A 20 5.53 -10.87 -2.84
N LEU A 21 4.41 -10.92 -2.14
CA LEU A 21 4.33 -10.56 -0.72
C LEU A 21 4.59 -11.82 0.12
N THR A 22 5.63 -11.79 0.96
CA THR A 22 6.03 -12.96 1.76
C THR A 22 5.25 -13.11 3.06
N SER A 23 4.30 -12.23 3.33
CA SER A 23 3.41 -12.29 4.49
C SER A 23 2.12 -11.51 4.24
N LYS A 24 1.17 -11.60 5.17
CA LYS A 24 0.00 -10.71 5.18
C LYS A 24 0.40 -9.24 5.32
N PRO A 25 -0.28 -8.32 4.62
CA PRO A 25 -0.12 -6.90 4.83
C PRO A 25 -0.37 -6.51 6.29
N LEU A 26 0.19 -5.37 6.68
CA LEU A 26 -0.08 -4.71 7.96
C LEU A 26 -1.53 -4.21 8.04
N PHE A 27 -2.02 -3.63 6.93
CA PHE A 27 -3.36 -3.06 6.82
C PHE A 27 -3.68 -2.73 5.34
N VAL A 28 -4.95 -2.68 4.96
CA VAL A 28 -5.40 -2.36 3.60
C VAL A 28 -6.27 -1.09 3.60
N HIS A 29 -5.81 -0.07 2.88
CA HIS A 29 -6.53 1.21 2.76
C HIS A 29 -7.26 1.31 1.43
N CYS A 30 -8.55 1.60 1.46
CA CYS A 30 -9.28 2.17 0.33
C CYS A 30 -9.30 3.69 0.45
N CYS A 31 -8.44 4.37 -0.31
CA CYS A 31 -8.28 5.82 -0.24
C CYS A 31 -9.10 6.53 -1.31
N HIS A 32 -9.97 7.44 -0.87
CA HIS A 32 -10.90 8.20 -1.70
C HIS A 32 -10.43 9.62 -2.01
N CYS A 33 -9.20 10.00 -1.64
CA CYS A 33 -8.71 11.36 -1.90
C CYS A 33 -8.53 11.61 -3.41
N ARG A 34 -8.60 12.89 -3.83
CA ARG A 34 -8.46 13.27 -5.25
C ARG A 34 -7.12 12.89 -5.87
N TRP A 35 -6.05 12.79 -5.07
CA TRP A 35 -4.74 12.34 -5.54
C TRP A 35 -4.75 10.86 -5.90
N CYS A 36 -5.31 10.00 -5.05
CA CYS A 36 -5.47 8.58 -5.35
C CYS A 36 -6.37 8.33 -6.56
N GLN A 37 -7.42 9.14 -6.73
CA GLN A 37 -8.27 9.09 -7.92
C GLN A 37 -7.51 9.43 -9.20
N ARG A 38 -6.70 10.50 -9.19
CA ARG A 38 -5.86 10.89 -10.34
C ARG A 38 -4.80 9.84 -10.66
N GLU A 39 -4.11 9.33 -9.66
CA GLU A 39 -3.05 8.34 -9.84
C GLU A 39 -3.54 6.98 -10.36
N GLY A 40 -4.77 6.60 -9.99
CA GLY A 40 -5.40 5.37 -10.46
C GLY A 40 -6.23 5.53 -11.73
N GLY A 41 -6.67 6.75 -12.05
CA GLY A 41 -7.73 6.97 -13.04
C GLY A 41 -9.08 6.40 -12.61
N THR A 42 -9.26 6.12 -11.32
CA THR A 42 -10.41 5.40 -10.74
C THR A 42 -11.04 6.18 -9.58
N SER A 43 -12.12 5.66 -9.00
CA SER A 43 -12.83 6.32 -7.88
C SER A 43 -12.08 6.29 -6.55
N PHE A 44 -11.11 5.40 -6.40
CA PHE A 44 -10.28 5.23 -5.21
C PHE A 44 -9.04 4.39 -5.56
N ALA A 45 -8.03 4.43 -4.69
CA ALA A 45 -6.91 3.50 -4.72
C ALA A 45 -6.99 2.53 -3.55
N LEU A 46 -6.95 1.22 -3.83
CA LEU A 46 -6.86 0.16 -2.82
C LEU A 46 -5.39 -0.26 -2.65
N ASN A 47 -4.83 0.00 -1.48
CA ASN A 47 -3.43 -0.22 -1.18
C ASN A 47 -3.25 -1.15 0.03
N ALA A 48 -2.48 -2.21 -0.15
CA ALA A 48 -2.01 -3.07 0.94
C ALA A 48 -0.68 -2.52 1.47
N LEU A 49 -0.65 -2.13 2.74
CA LEU A 49 0.55 -1.63 3.41
C LEU A 49 1.35 -2.81 3.94
N ILE A 50 2.63 -2.89 3.58
CA ILE A 50 3.51 -3.98 3.98
C ILE A 50 4.95 -3.49 4.08
N GLU A 51 5.76 -4.15 4.89
CA GLU A 51 7.21 -3.97 4.96
C GLU A 51 7.84 -4.07 3.56
N ALA A 52 8.74 -3.15 3.23
CA ALA A 52 9.40 -3.14 1.93
C ALA A 52 10.25 -4.40 1.68
N ASP A 53 10.86 -4.96 2.72
CA ASP A 53 11.67 -6.19 2.65
C ASP A 53 10.82 -7.46 2.46
N ARG A 54 9.50 -7.37 2.65
CA ARG A 54 8.54 -8.46 2.40
C ARG A 54 7.89 -8.40 1.02
N VAL A 55 8.31 -7.47 0.18
CA VAL A 55 7.89 -7.39 -1.22
C VAL A 55 9.08 -7.74 -2.11
N LEU A 56 9.07 -8.98 -2.59
CA LEU A 56 10.14 -9.51 -3.44
C LEU A 56 9.80 -9.28 -4.91
N LEU A 57 10.68 -8.60 -5.64
CA LEU A 57 10.60 -8.54 -7.10
C LEU A 57 11.16 -9.85 -7.67
N LEU A 58 10.30 -10.66 -8.26
CA LEU A 58 10.65 -11.97 -8.81
C LEU A 58 11.12 -11.88 -10.27
N GLN A 59 10.57 -10.92 -11.02
CA GLN A 59 10.87 -10.75 -12.44
C GLN A 59 10.66 -9.29 -12.86
N GLY A 60 11.40 -8.85 -13.87
CA GLY A 60 11.20 -7.57 -14.54
C GLY A 60 11.92 -6.43 -13.85
N ARG A 61 11.59 -5.20 -14.25
CA ARG A 61 12.16 -3.96 -13.73
C ARG A 61 11.07 -2.91 -13.55
N VAL A 62 11.30 -2.02 -12.58
CA VAL A 62 10.43 -0.89 -12.30
C VAL A 62 11.21 0.40 -12.32
N ASP A 63 10.60 1.45 -12.86
CA ASP A 63 11.07 2.82 -12.69
C ASP A 63 10.43 3.41 -11.43
N VAL A 64 11.19 4.21 -10.69
CA VAL A 64 10.72 4.93 -9.51
C VAL A 64 10.47 6.38 -9.90
N ILE A 65 9.22 6.83 -9.76
CA ILE A 65 8.79 8.17 -10.15
C ILE A 65 8.37 8.95 -8.90
N ASP A 66 9.09 10.03 -8.60
CA ASP A 66 8.68 10.99 -7.56
C ASP A 66 7.41 11.72 -8.00
N THR A 67 6.37 11.61 -7.18
CA THR A 67 5.03 12.09 -7.49
C THR A 67 4.47 12.84 -6.28
N PRO A 68 3.75 13.96 -6.45
CA PRO A 68 3.16 14.64 -5.31
C PRO A 68 2.03 13.79 -4.67
N SER A 69 1.68 14.12 -3.43
CA SER A 69 0.65 13.40 -2.67
C SER A 69 -0.19 14.36 -1.84
N ASN A 70 -1.36 13.90 -1.38
CA ASN A 70 -2.27 14.71 -0.57
C ASN A 70 -1.62 15.26 0.71
N SER A 71 -0.62 14.56 1.25
CA SER A 71 0.10 14.96 2.47
C SER A 71 1.07 16.13 2.28
N GLY A 72 1.33 16.54 1.03
CA GLY A 72 2.41 17.49 0.69
C GLY A 72 3.83 16.90 0.75
N LYS A 73 4.01 15.71 1.34
CA LYS A 73 5.32 15.04 1.46
C LYS A 73 5.73 14.21 0.23
N GLY A 74 4.89 14.18 -0.80
CA GLY A 74 5.11 13.36 -1.99
C GLY A 74 5.01 11.85 -1.74
N GLN A 75 5.38 11.09 -2.77
CA GLN A 75 5.48 9.63 -2.79
C GLN A 75 6.41 9.21 -3.93
N LYS A 76 7.08 8.08 -3.77
CA LYS A 76 7.80 7.38 -4.84
C LYS A 76 6.89 6.30 -5.39
N ILE A 77 6.61 6.29 -6.68
CA ILE A 77 5.75 5.28 -7.31
C ILE A 77 6.61 4.37 -8.18
N SER A 78 6.63 3.07 -7.87
CA SER A 78 7.29 2.06 -8.69
C SER A 78 6.35 1.58 -9.80
N ARG A 79 6.73 1.84 -11.06
CA ARG A 79 5.94 1.52 -12.25
C ARG A 79 6.71 0.55 -13.15
N CYS A 80 6.00 -0.38 -13.78
CA CYS A 80 6.61 -1.26 -14.77
C CYS A 80 7.24 -0.45 -15.91
N THR A 81 8.48 -0.76 -16.30
CA THR A 81 9.18 -0.06 -17.40
C THR A 81 8.50 -0.24 -18.77
N ASN A 82 7.66 -1.27 -18.93
CA ASN A 82 7.07 -1.62 -20.23
C ASN A 82 5.61 -1.14 -20.37
N CYS A 83 4.79 -1.26 -19.33
CA CYS A 83 3.38 -0.87 -19.38
C CYS A 83 3.01 0.25 -18.40
N HIS A 84 3.97 0.75 -17.63
CA HIS A 84 3.83 1.89 -16.72
C HIS A 84 2.79 1.76 -15.61
N ILE A 85 2.21 0.56 -15.44
CA ILE A 85 1.34 0.23 -14.31
C ILE A 85 2.14 0.35 -13.02
N ALA A 86 1.61 1.14 -12.09
CA ALA A 86 2.11 1.25 -10.73
C ALA A 86 1.84 -0.07 -9.98
N VAL A 87 2.87 -0.66 -9.40
CA VAL A 87 2.75 -1.90 -8.61
C VAL A 87 2.79 -1.61 -7.11
N TRP A 88 3.57 -0.62 -6.68
CA TRP A 88 3.52 -0.12 -5.30
C TRP A 88 4.02 1.33 -5.21
N SER A 89 3.82 1.94 -4.06
CA SER A 89 4.31 3.27 -3.73
C SER A 89 4.95 3.30 -2.34
N ASN A 90 5.89 4.21 -2.12
CA ASN A 90 6.43 4.57 -0.81
C ASN A 90 6.04 6.02 -0.53
N TYR A 91 5.12 6.25 0.41
CA TYR A 91 4.68 7.61 0.76
C TYR A 91 5.67 8.25 1.73
N GLY A 92 6.00 9.53 1.52
CA GLY A 92 7.00 10.23 2.34
C GLY A 92 6.67 10.26 3.84
N GLY A 93 5.39 10.20 4.21
CA GLY A 93 4.97 10.10 5.61
C GLY A 93 5.22 8.73 6.28
N ALA A 94 5.41 7.67 5.51
CA ALA A 94 5.66 6.31 5.98
C ALA A 94 7.10 5.84 5.76
N GLY A 95 7.89 6.57 4.96
CA GLY A 95 9.27 6.23 4.65
C GLY A 95 9.40 5.14 3.56
N ASP A 96 10.65 4.80 3.24
CA ASP A 96 10.97 3.79 2.23
C ASP A 96 10.77 2.35 2.74
N ALA A 97 10.69 2.16 4.07
CA ALA A 97 10.49 0.83 4.64
C ALA A 97 9.04 0.31 4.61
N VAL A 98 8.06 1.13 4.20
CA VAL A 98 6.67 0.69 4.00
C VAL A 98 6.24 0.90 2.56
N ARG A 99 5.88 -0.20 1.89
CA ARG A 99 5.29 -0.20 0.55
C ARG A 99 3.77 -0.27 0.62
N PHE A 100 3.14 0.49 -0.26
CA PHE A 100 1.70 0.54 -0.49
C PHE A 100 1.45 -0.16 -1.82
N VAL A 101 1.24 -1.48 -1.76
CA VAL A 101 1.06 -2.34 -2.92
C VAL A 101 -0.34 -2.13 -3.50
N ARG A 102 -0.43 -1.90 -4.81
CA ARG A 102 -1.72 -1.74 -5.51
C ARG A 102 -2.42 -3.10 -5.52
N VAL A 103 -3.46 -3.25 -4.70
CA VAL A 103 -4.14 -4.55 -4.50
C VAL A 103 -4.63 -5.14 -5.82
N GLY A 104 -5.15 -4.31 -6.73
CA GLY A 104 -5.60 -4.74 -8.05
C GLY A 104 -4.49 -5.28 -8.99
N THR A 105 -3.22 -5.23 -8.59
CA THR A 105 -2.11 -5.84 -9.33
C THR A 105 -1.70 -7.21 -8.78
N LEU A 106 -2.36 -7.68 -7.72
CA LEU A 106 -2.24 -9.07 -7.26
C LEU A 106 -2.99 -10.01 -8.19
N ASP A 107 -2.58 -11.27 -8.23
CA ASP A 107 -3.28 -12.27 -9.03
C ASP A 107 -4.63 -12.66 -8.41
N GLU A 108 -4.74 -12.60 -7.07
CA GLU A 108 -5.96 -12.85 -6.28
C GLU A 108 -6.29 -11.60 -5.41
N PRO A 109 -6.73 -10.49 -6.03
CA PRO A 109 -6.92 -9.22 -5.34
C PRO A 109 -8.06 -9.24 -4.30
N ASP A 110 -9.04 -10.13 -4.46
CA ASP A 110 -10.18 -10.33 -3.57
C ASP A 110 -9.79 -10.88 -2.18
N ARG A 111 -8.60 -11.48 -2.05
CA ARG A 111 -8.05 -11.92 -0.76
C ARG A 111 -7.66 -10.77 0.18
N LEU A 112 -7.63 -9.53 -0.30
CA LEU A 112 -7.27 -8.33 0.45
C LEU A 112 -8.34 -7.22 0.32
N PRO A 113 -9.55 -7.44 0.88
CA PRO A 113 -10.55 -6.37 0.96
C PRO A 113 -10.04 -5.21 1.83
N PRO A 114 -10.63 -4.00 1.72
CA PRO A 114 -10.23 -2.88 2.55
C PRO A 114 -10.53 -3.13 4.03
N ASP A 115 -9.53 -2.89 4.88
CA ASP A 115 -9.74 -2.81 6.33
C ASP A 115 -10.37 -1.47 6.72
N ILE A 116 -10.16 -0.42 5.92
CA ILE A 116 -10.72 0.92 6.13
C ILE A 116 -10.88 1.70 4.83
N HIS A 117 -11.91 2.55 4.79
CA HIS A 117 -12.08 3.61 3.80
C HIS A 117 -11.62 4.95 4.38
N ILE A 118 -10.63 5.59 3.77
CA ILE A 118 -10.10 6.89 4.20
C ILE A 118 -10.39 7.99 3.17
N TYR A 119 -10.37 9.24 3.62
CA TYR A 119 -10.66 10.43 2.83
C TYR A 119 -12.04 10.40 2.16
N THR A 120 -13.04 9.84 2.85
CA THR A 120 -14.38 9.65 2.28
C THR A 120 -15.12 10.96 2.03
N ALA A 121 -14.66 12.09 2.58
CA ALA A 121 -15.14 13.42 2.22
C ALA A 121 -14.95 13.73 0.72
N SER A 122 -13.97 13.10 0.04
CA SER A 122 -13.72 13.23 -1.40
C SER A 122 -14.25 12.05 -2.24
N LYS A 123 -14.93 11.09 -1.62
CA LYS A 123 -15.49 9.91 -2.28
C LYS A 123 -16.43 10.32 -3.41
N GLN A 124 -16.34 9.63 -4.53
CA GLN A 124 -17.31 9.80 -5.61
C GLN A 124 -18.74 9.52 -5.08
N PRO A 125 -19.75 10.37 -5.39
CA PRO A 125 -21.07 10.26 -4.78
C PRO A 125 -21.72 8.88 -4.96
N TRP A 126 -21.51 8.26 -6.12
CA TRP A 126 -22.07 6.97 -6.51
C TRP A 126 -21.35 5.74 -5.92
N VAL A 127 -20.19 5.91 -5.29
CA VAL A 127 -19.49 4.79 -4.64
C VAL A 127 -20.18 4.48 -3.31
N ILE A 128 -20.75 3.29 -3.18
CA ILE A 128 -21.39 2.85 -1.94
C ILE A 128 -20.33 2.13 -1.08
N ILE A 129 -20.17 2.59 0.16
CA ILE A 129 -19.38 1.87 1.17
C ILE A 129 -20.34 0.95 1.92
N PRO A 130 -20.05 -0.36 2.05
CA PRO A 130 -20.94 -1.28 2.76
C PRO A 130 -21.26 -0.79 4.17
N PRO A 131 -22.52 -0.92 4.64
CA PRO A 131 -22.87 -0.59 6.01
C PRO A 131 -21.96 -1.33 7.01
N GLY A 132 -21.44 -0.60 8.00
CA GLY A 132 -20.54 -1.16 9.02
C GLY A 132 -19.06 -1.27 8.60
N ALA A 133 -18.71 -1.04 7.33
CA ALA A 133 -17.31 -0.97 6.93
C ALA A 133 -16.64 0.27 7.57
N PRO A 134 -15.46 0.13 8.21
CA PRO A 134 -14.77 1.27 8.80
C PRO A 134 -14.50 2.36 7.76
N ALA A 135 -14.91 3.60 8.08
CA ALA A 135 -14.79 4.72 7.17
C ALA A 135 -14.55 6.03 7.93
N VAL A 136 -13.62 6.86 7.45
CA VAL A 136 -13.33 8.19 8.01
C VAL A 136 -13.26 9.25 6.92
N ALA A 137 -13.75 10.45 7.24
CA ALA A 137 -13.82 11.58 6.30
C ALA A 137 -12.44 12.03 5.80
N GLU A 138 -11.41 11.89 6.64
CA GLU A 138 -10.01 12.22 6.32
C GLU A 138 -9.08 11.04 6.66
N TYR A 139 -8.41 11.08 7.81
CA TYR A 139 -7.44 10.07 8.23
C TYR A 139 -7.70 9.65 9.69
N TYR A 140 -7.00 8.62 10.14
CA TYR A 140 -7.20 8.00 11.45
C TYR A 140 -5.87 7.75 12.16
N ARG A 141 -5.92 7.44 13.46
CA ARG A 141 -4.74 7.03 14.23
C ARG A 141 -4.58 5.53 14.13
N ALA A 142 -3.42 5.06 13.66
CA ALA A 142 -3.18 3.62 13.50
C ALA A 142 -3.39 2.82 14.79
N SER A 143 -3.09 3.41 15.96
CA SER A 143 -3.32 2.81 17.27
C SER A 143 -4.77 2.45 17.58
N GLU A 144 -5.74 3.06 16.87
CA GLU A 144 -7.17 2.85 17.08
C GLU A 144 -7.74 1.76 16.15
N MET A 145 -7.13 1.57 14.98
CA MET A 145 -7.70 0.76 13.90
C MET A 145 -6.88 -0.48 13.52
N TRP A 146 -5.56 -0.47 13.75
CA TRP A 146 -4.69 -1.55 13.29
C TRP A 146 -4.70 -2.71 14.28
N PRO A 147 -4.63 -3.97 13.81
CA PRO A 147 -4.39 -5.11 14.66
C PRO A 147 -3.10 -4.95 15.47
N LYS A 148 -3.09 -5.49 16.70
CA LYS A 148 -1.94 -5.43 17.61
C LYS A 148 -0.65 -5.94 16.94
N GLU A 149 -0.72 -7.08 16.25
CA GLU A 149 0.42 -7.66 15.52
C GLU A 149 0.97 -6.69 14.45
N SER A 150 0.09 -6.02 13.71
CA SER A 150 0.49 -5.02 12.70
C SER A 150 1.15 -3.80 13.34
N LEU A 151 0.70 -3.36 14.51
CA LEU A 151 1.32 -2.27 15.26
C LEU A 151 2.73 -2.66 15.75
N GLU A 152 2.89 -3.87 16.28
CA GLU A 152 4.20 -4.41 16.72
C GLU A 152 5.18 -4.52 15.55
N ARG A 153 4.74 -5.08 14.42
CA ARG A 153 5.52 -5.14 13.18
C ARG A 153 5.91 -3.75 12.71
N ARG A 154 4.97 -2.80 12.68
CA ARG A 154 5.25 -1.41 12.29
C ARG A 154 6.28 -0.74 13.20
N ALA A 155 6.16 -0.93 14.51
CA ALA A 155 7.12 -0.38 15.47
C ALA A 155 8.53 -0.92 15.25
N ALA A 156 8.66 -2.22 14.94
CA ALA A 156 9.94 -2.84 14.63
C ALA A 156 10.62 -2.24 13.39
N ILE A 157 9.87 -1.89 12.35
CA ILE A 157 10.41 -1.24 11.14
C ILE A 157 10.92 0.17 11.45
N VAL A 158 10.09 0.98 12.10
CA VAL A 158 10.43 2.37 12.43
C VAL A 158 11.63 2.43 13.37
N GLY A 159 11.77 1.46 14.29
CA GLY A 159 12.95 1.32 15.14
C GLY A 159 14.24 1.08 14.34
N ARG A 160 14.20 0.20 13.33
CA ARG A 160 15.35 -0.13 12.48
C ARG A 160 15.81 1.05 11.63
N GLU A 161 14.89 1.83 11.05
CA GLU A 161 15.24 3.02 10.26
C GLU A 161 15.99 4.06 11.11
N LYS A 162 15.55 4.29 12.36
CA LYS A 162 16.25 5.19 13.29
C LYS A 162 17.67 4.68 13.59
N THR A 163 17.83 3.39 13.90
CA THR A 163 19.15 2.82 14.19
C THR A 163 20.10 2.89 12.99
N ASN A 164 19.61 2.61 11.77
CA ASN A 164 20.43 2.70 10.57
C ASN A 164 20.84 4.14 10.24
N SER A 165 19.91 5.11 10.38
CA SER A 165 20.21 6.53 10.19
C SER A 165 21.26 7.07 11.19
N THR A 166 21.42 6.45 12.36
CA THR A 166 22.41 6.86 13.36
C THR A 166 23.78 6.23 13.14
N ARG A 167 23.87 5.16 12.32
CA ARG A 167 25.13 4.47 12.00
C ARG A 167 25.78 4.97 10.70
N SER A 168 25.01 5.68 9.88
CA SER A 168 25.45 6.26 8.61
C SER A 168 25.74 7.77 8.69
N ALA A 169 25.76 8.33 9.90
CA ALA A 169 26.18 9.69 10.21
C ALA A 169 27.47 9.64 11.04
#